data_AF-Q6H8T7-F1
#
_entry.id   AF-Q6H8T7-F1
#
_cell.length_a   1.000
_cell.length_b   1.000
_cell.length_c   1.000
_cell.angle_alpha   90.00
_cell.angle_beta   90.00
_cell.angle_gamma   90.00
#
_symmetry.space_group_name_H-M   'P 1'
#
loop_
_entity.id
_entity.type
_entity.pdbx_description
1 polymer ?
#
loop_
_entity_poly.entity_id
_entity_poly.type
_entity_poly.pdbx_seq_one_letter_code
_entity_poly.pdbx_strand_id
1 'polypeptide(L)'
;FDLDSVETKQHNPQSEAPKYQDEQTEKPAKPDEAQAAENDRPAYGFAVKIPRRFWYPRNKEDHKALSEADWEKLGAGAPNEFPQKNEISNMTEGTLNESIQPGEDGKSRVEGYTKFEYVRSGYIYRNGLPMERIDGSVRNGPKGYLFYKGSNPSQALPTGKDLPTGKAIYKGTWDYVTDAKMGQKFSQLGGSQAGDRYGALSAEEADVLRNKNEAKEGQTDFGLTSEFEVDFAAKTMTGKLYRNNRITNNETENRDKQIKRYDIQADLHGNRFKGKAVAADKGATNGSHPFISDSDSLEGGFYGPKGEELAGKFLSNDNKVAAVFGAKQKDKKEGENAAGPATETVIDAYRITGGEFKKEQIDSFGDVKKLLVDGVELSLLPSEGNKAAFQHGIEQNGVKATVCCSNLDYMSFGKLSKENKDDMFLQGVRTPVSDVAARTEANAKYRGTWYGYIANGTSWSGEASNQEGGNRAEFDVDFSTKKISGTLTAKDRTSPAFTIIATIQDNGFEGTAKTGENGFALDPKNTINPVYTHIQADVSGGFYGKNAIEMGGSFSFPGNAPEGKQEKASVVFGAKRQQ
;
A
#
# COMPACT_ATOMS: atom_id res chain seq x y z
N PHE A 1 67.99 18.97 -12.23
CA PHE A 1 68.68 17.84 -11.56
C PHE A 1 69.73 18.47 -10.67
N ASP A 2 69.71 18.42 -9.34
CA ASP A 2 68.90 17.83 -8.26
C ASP A 2 68.94 18.86 -7.11
N LEU A 3 67.87 19.10 -6.34
CA LEU A 3 67.45 18.38 -5.12
C LEU A 3 68.54 18.25 -4.03
N ASP A 4 68.05 18.40 -2.78
CA ASP A 4 68.69 18.23 -1.48
C ASP A 4 69.31 19.52 -0.86
N SER A 5 68.96 19.96 0.35
CA SER A 5 68.16 19.37 1.41
C SER A 5 67.91 20.44 2.49
N VAL A 6 66.65 20.69 2.86
CA VAL A 6 66.28 21.00 4.25
C VAL A 6 64.89 20.40 4.47
N GLU A 7 64.86 19.27 5.19
CA GLU A 7 63.65 18.68 5.74
C GLU A 7 62.96 19.69 6.67
N THR A 8 61.76 20.16 6.29
CA THR A 8 60.78 20.58 7.27
C THR A 8 59.78 19.43 7.42
N LYS A 9 59.81 18.76 8.57
CA LYS A 9 58.78 17.79 8.96
C LYS A 9 57.43 18.50 8.97
N GLN A 10 56.62 18.27 7.93
CA GLN A 10 55.18 18.53 7.99
C GLN A 10 54.59 17.58 9.03
N HIS A 11 54.08 18.18 10.11
CA HIS A 11 53.16 17.51 11.01
C HIS A 11 51.89 17.19 10.22
N ASN A 12 51.77 15.95 9.75
CA ASN A 12 50.52 15.43 9.23
C ASN A 12 49.55 15.32 10.41
N PRO A 13 48.44 16.08 10.47
CA PRO A 13 47.35 15.67 11.34
C PRO A 13 46.87 14.33 10.79
N GLN A 14 47.12 13.25 11.54
CA GLN A 14 46.39 12.00 11.33
C GLN A 14 44.91 12.36 11.34
N SER A 15 44.21 12.08 10.24
CA SER A 15 42.75 12.20 10.24
C SER A 15 42.24 11.28 11.34
N GLU A 16 41.76 11.85 12.44
CA GLU A 16 41.03 11.09 13.45
C GLU A 16 39.89 10.37 12.73
N ALA A 17 39.77 9.06 12.96
CA ALA A 17 38.62 8.32 12.46
C ALA A 17 37.33 9.04 12.92
N PRO A 18 36.29 9.13 12.07
CA PRO A 18 35.07 9.82 12.45
C PRO A 18 34.52 9.22 13.75
N LYS A 19 34.26 10.07 14.74
CA LYS A 19 33.84 9.69 16.11
C LYS A 19 32.52 8.88 16.14
N TYR A 20 31.77 8.89 15.05
CA TYR A 20 30.50 8.18 14.86
C TYR A 20 30.44 7.63 13.42
N GLN A 21 29.89 6.43 13.27
CA GLN A 21 29.62 5.82 11.97
C GLN A 21 28.18 5.33 11.91
N ASP A 22 27.57 5.33 10.72
CA ASP A 22 26.27 4.71 10.48
C ASP A 22 26.31 3.27 10.99
N GLU A 23 25.32 2.90 11.82
CA GLU A 23 25.19 1.53 12.28
C GLU A 23 25.05 0.61 11.07
N GLN A 24 25.89 -0.43 11.02
CA GLN A 24 25.80 -1.41 9.94
C GLN A 24 24.54 -2.23 10.11
N THR A 25 23.75 -2.27 9.04
CA THR A 25 22.46 -2.96 9.04
C THR A 25 22.46 -3.99 7.92
N GLU A 26 21.88 -5.16 8.21
CA GLU A 26 21.42 -6.02 7.12
C GLU A 26 20.48 -5.19 6.27
N LYS A 27 20.83 -5.04 4.99
CA LYS A 27 19.91 -4.43 4.03
C LYS A 27 18.60 -5.20 4.11
N PRO A 28 17.44 -4.54 3.94
CA PRO A 28 16.18 -5.25 3.77
C PRO A 28 16.41 -6.39 2.79
N ALA A 29 15.93 -7.59 3.12
CA ALA A 29 16.00 -8.70 2.20
C ALA A 29 15.54 -8.17 0.83
N LYS A 30 16.41 -8.27 -0.18
CA LYS A 30 15.93 -8.08 -1.54
C LYS A 30 14.73 -9.02 -1.65
N PRO A 31 13.57 -8.56 -2.17
CA PRO A 31 12.54 -9.51 -2.57
C PRO A 31 13.26 -10.62 -3.33
N ASP A 32 13.03 -11.89 -2.97
CA ASP A 32 13.66 -13.02 -3.66
C ASP A 32 13.57 -12.75 -5.17
N GLU A 33 14.57 -13.10 -5.97
CA GLU A 33 14.47 -12.89 -7.43
C GLU A 33 13.26 -13.61 -8.05
N ALA A 34 12.64 -14.54 -7.32
CA ALA A 34 11.33 -15.14 -7.61
C ALA A 34 10.11 -14.25 -7.26
N GLN A 35 10.24 -13.27 -6.37
CA GLN A 35 9.28 -12.21 -6.06
C GLN A 35 9.42 -10.98 -6.97
N ALA A 36 10.59 -10.76 -7.57
CA ALA A 36 10.91 -9.59 -8.40
C ALA A 36 10.55 -9.72 -9.90
N ALA A 37 9.69 -10.66 -10.28
CA ALA A 37 9.18 -10.75 -11.64
C ALA A 37 8.20 -9.58 -11.92
N GLU A 38 8.19 -9.08 -13.15
CA GLU A 38 7.51 -7.89 -13.72
C GLU A 38 6.03 -7.59 -13.34
N ASN A 39 5.40 -8.42 -12.49
CA ASN A 39 4.09 -8.20 -11.87
C ASN A 39 4.12 -7.42 -10.54
N ASP A 40 5.28 -7.11 -9.95
CA ASP A 40 5.45 -6.46 -8.63
C ASP A 40 5.20 -4.92 -8.60
N ARG A 41 4.19 -4.43 -9.35
CA ARG A 41 3.68 -3.06 -9.12
C ARG A 41 2.56 -3.12 -8.09
N PRO A 42 2.63 -2.35 -7.00
CA PRO A 42 1.50 -2.18 -6.12
C PRO A 42 0.28 -1.67 -6.91
N ALA A 43 -0.80 -2.44 -6.90
CA ALA A 43 -2.02 -2.08 -7.61
C ALA A 43 -3.13 -1.80 -6.60
N TYR A 44 -3.93 -0.76 -6.89
CA TYR A 44 -5.17 -0.49 -6.16
C TYR A 44 -6.16 -1.63 -6.29
N GLY A 45 -6.04 -2.40 -7.37
CA GLY A 45 -6.83 -3.60 -7.62
C GLY A 45 -6.37 -4.32 -8.87
N PHE A 46 -7.05 -5.42 -9.19
CA PHE A 46 -6.83 -6.18 -10.41
C PHE A 46 -8.17 -6.60 -11.02
N ALA A 47 -8.18 -6.73 -12.34
CA ALA A 47 -9.28 -7.32 -13.10
C ALA A 47 -8.75 -8.40 -14.04
N VAL A 48 -9.50 -9.49 -14.22
CA VAL A 48 -9.24 -10.52 -15.23
C VAL A 48 -10.48 -10.69 -16.08
N LYS A 49 -10.29 -10.79 -17.40
CA LYS A 49 -11.38 -10.97 -18.36
C LYS A 49 -11.96 -12.37 -18.22
N ILE A 50 -13.29 -12.50 -18.29
CA ILE A 50 -13.95 -13.82 -18.30
C ILE A 50 -13.52 -14.58 -19.56
N PRO A 51 -12.88 -15.78 -19.43
CA PRO A 51 -12.44 -16.55 -20.59
C PRO A 51 -13.61 -16.95 -21.49
N ARG A 52 -13.46 -16.74 -22.80
CA ARG A 52 -14.41 -17.17 -23.84
C ARG A 52 -13.62 -17.71 -25.02
N ARG A 53 -13.72 -19.02 -25.28
CA ARG A 53 -12.98 -19.66 -26.37
C ARG A 53 -13.73 -19.54 -27.70
N PHE A 54 -12.98 -19.47 -28.80
CA PHE A 54 -13.58 -19.63 -30.13
C PHE A 54 -13.98 -21.10 -30.36
N TRP A 55 -15.27 -21.38 -30.59
CA TRP A 55 -15.77 -22.76 -30.63
C TRP A 55 -16.24 -23.25 -32.01
N TYR A 56 -16.20 -22.40 -33.04
CA TYR A 56 -16.66 -22.68 -34.42
C TYR A 56 -15.45 -22.69 -35.43
N PRO A 57 -15.50 -23.43 -36.56
CA PRO A 57 -14.40 -24.28 -37.02
C PRO A 57 -13.28 -23.61 -37.80
N ARG A 58 -13.31 -22.30 -38.10
CA ARG A 58 -12.23 -21.69 -38.89
C ARG A 58 -10.96 -21.51 -38.06
N ASN A 59 -11.07 -20.92 -36.86
CA ASN A 59 -10.00 -20.85 -35.86
C ASN A 59 -10.53 -21.31 -34.49
N LYS A 60 -10.90 -22.60 -34.40
CA LYS A 60 -11.39 -23.19 -33.14
C LYS A 60 -10.25 -23.24 -32.11
N GLU A 61 -10.55 -22.74 -30.92
CA GLU A 61 -9.68 -22.78 -29.75
C GLU A 61 -10.15 -23.92 -28.84
N ASP A 62 -9.24 -24.87 -28.55
CA ASP A 62 -9.52 -26.00 -27.67
C ASP A 62 -9.43 -25.60 -26.19
N HIS A 63 -8.66 -24.56 -25.87
CA HIS A 63 -8.45 -24.11 -24.50
C HIS A 63 -8.11 -22.63 -24.47
N LYS A 64 -8.97 -21.85 -23.82
CA LYS A 64 -8.66 -20.50 -23.37
C LYS A 64 -8.26 -20.58 -21.90
N ALA A 65 -6.95 -20.70 -21.67
CA ALA A 65 -6.36 -20.79 -20.34
C ALA A 65 -6.38 -19.44 -19.61
N LEU A 66 -6.23 -19.49 -18.29
CA LEU A 66 -5.86 -18.35 -17.44
C LEU A 66 -4.34 -18.34 -17.25
N SER A 67 -3.80 -17.17 -16.91
CA SER A 67 -2.40 -16.98 -16.56
C SER A 67 -2.23 -15.72 -15.70
N GLU A 68 -1.10 -15.60 -15.01
CA GLU A 68 -0.78 -14.38 -14.25
C GLU A 68 -0.68 -13.13 -15.15
N ALA A 69 -0.43 -13.29 -16.45
CA ALA A 69 -0.38 -12.19 -17.41
C ALA A 69 -1.77 -11.68 -17.83
N ASP A 70 -2.85 -12.44 -17.57
CA ASP A 70 -4.22 -12.02 -17.87
C ASP A 70 -4.78 -11.03 -16.83
N TRP A 71 -4.09 -10.84 -15.70
CA TRP A 71 -4.46 -9.85 -14.70
C TRP A 71 -4.06 -8.44 -15.13
N GLU A 72 -5.06 -7.57 -15.28
CA GLU A 72 -4.90 -6.15 -15.56
C GLU A 72 -4.90 -5.36 -14.24
N LYS A 73 -3.91 -4.50 -14.05
CA LYS A 73 -3.82 -3.60 -12.88
C LYS A 73 -4.85 -2.47 -12.98
N LEU A 74 -5.51 -2.19 -11.88
CA LEU A 74 -6.43 -1.07 -11.74
C LEU A 74 -5.74 0.11 -11.07
N GLY A 75 -5.90 1.31 -11.64
CA GLY A 75 -5.34 2.55 -11.12
C GLY A 75 -6.12 3.13 -9.94
N ALA A 76 -5.69 4.29 -9.46
CA ALA A 76 -6.33 5.01 -8.35
C ALA A 76 -7.78 5.43 -8.64
N GLY A 77 -8.43 6.03 -7.64
CA GLY A 77 -9.81 6.52 -7.72
C GLY A 77 -10.82 5.60 -7.04
N ALA A 78 -12.10 5.92 -7.19
CA ALA A 78 -13.17 5.24 -6.47
C ALA A 78 -13.18 3.72 -6.76
N PRO A 79 -13.48 2.86 -5.76
CA PRO A 79 -13.49 1.40 -5.94
C PRO A 79 -14.45 0.91 -7.03
N ASN A 80 -15.52 1.65 -7.29
CA ASN A 80 -16.55 1.33 -8.29
C ASN A 80 -16.32 1.99 -9.67
N GLU A 81 -15.20 2.68 -9.89
CA GLU A 81 -14.92 3.41 -11.14
C GLU A 81 -13.59 2.98 -11.75
N PHE A 82 -13.64 2.33 -12.90
CA PHE A 82 -12.44 1.91 -13.64
C PHE A 82 -12.79 1.54 -15.10
N PRO A 83 -11.81 1.59 -16.03
CA PRO A 83 -12.07 1.46 -17.47
C PRO A 83 -12.84 0.19 -17.87
N GLN A 84 -12.47 -0.96 -17.30
CA GLN A 84 -13.06 -2.27 -17.61
C GLN A 84 -14.54 -2.33 -17.19
N LYS A 85 -14.89 -1.76 -16.03
CA LYS A 85 -16.30 -1.64 -15.62
C LYS A 85 -17.07 -0.72 -16.55
N ASN A 86 -16.50 0.43 -16.91
CA ASN A 86 -17.14 1.37 -17.83
C ASN A 86 -17.37 0.74 -19.22
N GLU A 87 -16.43 -0.07 -19.73
CA GLU A 87 -16.60 -0.83 -20.98
C GLU A 87 -17.88 -1.67 -20.95
N ILE A 88 -18.11 -2.41 -19.86
CA ILE A 88 -19.23 -3.35 -19.73
C ILE A 88 -20.56 -2.63 -19.43
N SER A 89 -20.52 -1.62 -18.56
CA SER A 89 -21.69 -0.82 -18.21
C SER A 89 -22.26 -0.10 -19.42
N ASN A 90 -21.40 0.45 -20.29
CA ASN A 90 -21.80 1.24 -21.45
C ASN A 90 -22.33 0.40 -22.64
N MET A 91 -22.25 -0.93 -22.58
CA MET A 91 -22.84 -1.78 -23.62
C MET A 91 -24.38 -1.66 -23.62
N THR A 92 -24.98 -1.51 -24.80
CA THR A 92 -26.45 -1.39 -24.95
C THR A 92 -27.16 -2.74 -25.05
N GLU A 93 -26.46 -3.78 -25.51
CA GLU A 93 -26.98 -5.13 -25.66
C GLU A 93 -26.67 -6.01 -24.45
N GLY A 94 -27.49 -7.05 -24.26
CA GLY A 94 -27.33 -8.02 -23.19
C GLY A 94 -27.71 -7.49 -21.80
N THR A 95 -27.95 -8.41 -20.87
CA THR A 95 -28.32 -8.09 -19.48
C THR A 95 -27.06 -7.79 -18.67
N LEU A 96 -26.98 -6.61 -18.05
CA LEU A 96 -25.92 -6.27 -17.10
C LEU A 96 -26.08 -7.07 -15.82
N ASN A 97 -25.01 -7.70 -15.38
CA ASN A 97 -24.92 -8.44 -14.13
C ASN A 97 -23.70 -7.95 -13.37
N GLU A 98 -23.89 -7.53 -12.13
CA GLU A 98 -22.83 -7.11 -11.22
C GLU A 98 -23.01 -7.83 -9.89
N SER A 99 -21.90 -8.07 -9.20
CA SER A 99 -21.87 -8.72 -7.88
C SER A 99 -22.63 -7.92 -6.81
N ILE A 100 -22.45 -6.59 -6.83
CA ILE A 100 -23.09 -5.65 -5.91
C ILE A 100 -23.57 -4.43 -6.71
N GLN A 101 -24.87 -4.16 -6.69
CA GLN A 101 -25.45 -2.94 -7.25
C GLN A 101 -25.47 -1.83 -6.20
N PRO A 102 -25.37 -0.54 -6.57
CA PRO A 102 -25.49 0.56 -5.62
C PRO A 102 -26.79 0.49 -4.83
N GLY A 103 -26.70 0.43 -3.49
CA GLY A 103 -27.86 0.37 -2.60
C GLY A 103 -28.45 -1.03 -2.38
N GLU A 104 -27.84 -2.07 -2.95
CA GLU A 104 -28.22 -3.47 -2.72
C GLU A 104 -27.08 -4.23 -2.05
N ASP A 105 -27.41 -5.20 -1.20
CA ASP A 105 -26.39 -6.06 -0.58
C ASP A 105 -25.85 -7.14 -1.56
N GLY A 106 -26.36 -7.22 -2.78
CA GLY A 106 -25.92 -8.20 -3.79
C GLY A 106 -26.40 -9.63 -3.54
N LYS A 107 -26.07 -10.50 -4.50
CA LYS A 107 -26.46 -11.93 -4.49
C LYS A 107 -25.66 -12.77 -3.48
N SER A 108 -24.40 -12.39 -3.24
CA SER A 108 -23.55 -12.94 -2.20
C SER A 108 -23.31 -11.85 -1.16
N ARG A 109 -23.46 -12.15 0.14
CA ARG A 109 -23.29 -11.19 1.24
C ARG A 109 -23.16 -11.87 2.59
N VAL A 110 -22.64 -11.14 3.56
CA VAL A 110 -22.67 -11.50 4.99
C VAL A 110 -23.42 -10.40 5.74
N GLU A 111 -24.57 -10.71 6.31
CA GLU A 111 -25.39 -9.72 7.03
C GLU A 111 -24.62 -9.12 8.22
N GLY A 112 -24.62 -7.78 8.31
CA GLY A 112 -23.82 -7.03 9.29
C GLY A 112 -22.38 -6.73 8.87
N TYR A 113 -22.02 -7.06 7.62
CA TYR A 113 -20.73 -6.76 7.01
C TYR A 113 -20.91 -6.30 5.55
N THR A 114 -21.90 -5.45 5.26
CA THR A 114 -22.27 -5.11 3.87
C THR A 114 -21.93 -3.67 3.46
N LYS A 115 -21.66 -2.78 4.42
CA LYS A 115 -21.44 -1.34 4.15
C LYS A 115 -20.00 -1.02 3.74
N PHE A 116 -19.55 -1.56 2.61
CA PHE A 116 -18.22 -1.28 2.06
C PHE A 116 -18.09 0.15 1.48
N GLU A 117 -17.07 0.87 1.92
CA GLU A 117 -16.71 2.24 1.51
C GLU A 117 -15.44 2.26 0.66
N TYR A 118 -14.42 1.49 1.05
CA TYR A 118 -13.07 1.54 0.47
C TYR A 118 -12.78 0.41 -0.51
N VAL A 119 -13.59 -0.65 -0.56
CA VAL A 119 -13.39 -1.83 -1.39
C VAL A 119 -14.63 -2.14 -2.24
N ARG A 120 -14.39 -2.58 -3.48
CA ARG A 120 -15.36 -3.31 -4.31
C ARG A 120 -14.68 -4.53 -4.89
N SER A 121 -15.34 -5.69 -4.81
CA SER A 121 -14.86 -6.94 -5.37
C SER A 121 -16.00 -7.78 -5.90
N GLY A 122 -15.71 -8.59 -6.90
CA GLY A 122 -16.62 -9.59 -7.46
C GLY A 122 -16.57 -9.58 -8.98
N TYR A 123 -17.72 -9.63 -9.63
CA TYR A 123 -17.83 -9.67 -11.09
C TYR A 123 -18.66 -8.51 -11.65
N ILE A 124 -18.41 -8.19 -12.91
CA ILE A 124 -19.29 -7.38 -13.77
C ILE A 124 -19.28 -7.95 -15.19
N TYR A 125 -20.45 -8.25 -15.76
CA TYR A 125 -20.56 -8.82 -17.10
C TYR A 125 -21.90 -8.53 -17.78
N ARG A 126 -21.91 -8.66 -19.11
CA ARG A 126 -23.12 -8.72 -19.94
C ARG A 126 -23.39 -10.16 -20.35
N ASN A 127 -24.62 -10.61 -20.14
CA ASN A 127 -25.11 -11.91 -20.60
C ASN A 127 -26.09 -11.76 -21.76
N GLY A 128 -26.30 -12.82 -22.55
CA GLY A 128 -27.24 -12.81 -23.67
C GLY A 128 -26.82 -11.93 -24.85
N LEU A 129 -25.52 -11.64 -24.99
CA LEU A 129 -24.98 -10.90 -26.12
C LEU A 129 -25.08 -11.71 -27.43
N PRO A 130 -25.19 -11.05 -28.60
CA PRO A 130 -25.04 -11.71 -29.88
C PRO A 130 -23.72 -12.45 -30.01
N MET A 131 -23.70 -13.47 -30.86
CA MET A 131 -22.48 -14.21 -31.16
C MET A 131 -21.44 -13.28 -31.79
N GLU A 132 -20.26 -13.21 -31.19
CA GLU A 132 -19.15 -12.41 -31.69
C GLU A 132 -18.45 -13.20 -32.81
N ARG A 133 -18.31 -12.56 -33.99
CA ARG A 133 -17.68 -13.16 -35.17
C ARG A 133 -16.42 -12.39 -35.53
N ILE A 134 -15.27 -13.05 -35.48
CA ILE A 134 -13.96 -12.47 -35.83
C ILE A 134 -13.31 -13.44 -36.82
N ASP A 135 -13.05 -12.97 -38.05
CA ASP A 135 -12.40 -13.74 -39.12
C ASP A 135 -13.01 -15.13 -39.38
N GLY A 136 -14.34 -15.24 -39.25
CA GLY A 136 -15.08 -16.49 -39.41
C GLY A 136 -15.07 -17.42 -38.19
N SER A 137 -14.42 -17.01 -37.10
CA SER A 137 -14.44 -17.69 -35.80
C SER A 137 -15.52 -17.09 -34.90
N VAL A 138 -16.17 -17.94 -34.10
CA VAL A 138 -17.31 -17.54 -33.27
C VAL A 138 -17.04 -17.81 -31.81
N ARG A 139 -17.36 -16.86 -30.95
CA ARG A 139 -17.42 -17.02 -29.50
C ARG A 139 -18.68 -16.37 -28.93
N ASN A 140 -19.15 -16.87 -27.79
CA ASN A 140 -20.31 -16.34 -27.06
C ASN A 140 -20.18 -16.65 -25.56
N GLY A 141 -21.16 -16.20 -24.77
CA GLY A 141 -21.15 -16.31 -23.31
C GLY A 141 -20.89 -14.97 -22.61
N PRO A 142 -20.85 -14.96 -21.27
CA PRO A 142 -20.63 -13.79 -20.44
C PRO A 142 -19.42 -12.95 -20.88
N LYS A 143 -19.66 -11.71 -21.32
CA LYS A 143 -18.57 -10.75 -21.61
C LYS A 143 -18.41 -9.83 -20.42
N GLY A 144 -17.27 -9.91 -19.74
CA GLY A 144 -17.03 -9.11 -18.55
C GLY A 144 -15.72 -9.43 -17.86
N TYR A 145 -15.64 -9.05 -16.60
CA TYR A 145 -14.45 -9.13 -15.77
C TYR A 145 -14.79 -9.64 -14.36
N LEU A 146 -13.87 -10.41 -13.80
CA LEU A 146 -13.74 -10.64 -12.36
C LEU A 146 -12.73 -9.62 -11.82
N PHE A 147 -13.00 -8.95 -10.71
CA PHE A 147 -12.14 -7.89 -10.21
C PHE A 147 -12.20 -7.69 -8.69
N TYR A 148 -11.16 -7.07 -8.15
CA TYR A 148 -11.26 -6.31 -6.91
C TYR A 148 -10.54 -4.97 -7.08
N LYS A 149 -11.01 -3.94 -6.38
CA LYS A 149 -10.39 -2.62 -6.32
C LYS A 149 -10.62 -2.03 -4.94
N GLY A 150 -9.58 -1.42 -4.39
CA GLY A 150 -9.69 -0.61 -3.18
C GLY A 150 -9.15 0.80 -3.36
N SER A 151 -9.59 1.71 -2.49
CA SER A 151 -9.13 3.09 -2.37
C SER A 151 -8.52 3.32 -0.98
N ASN A 152 -7.73 4.38 -0.84
CA ASN A 152 -7.07 4.74 0.42
C ASN A 152 -6.32 3.55 1.06
N PRO A 153 -5.21 3.07 0.46
CA PRO A 153 -4.38 2.02 1.04
C PRO A 153 -3.99 2.39 2.47
N SER A 154 -4.24 1.48 3.42
CA SER A 154 -4.20 1.83 4.85
C SER A 154 -2.81 2.26 5.30
N GLN A 155 -2.73 3.38 6.02
CA GLN A 155 -1.48 3.87 6.64
C GLN A 155 -1.42 3.56 8.14
N ALA A 156 -2.57 3.22 8.74
CA ALA A 156 -2.67 2.68 10.09
C ALA A 156 -3.43 1.35 10.08
N LEU A 157 -3.05 0.45 10.99
CA LEU A 157 -3.66 -0.87 11.15
C LEU A 157 -4.02 -1.13 12.63
N PRO A 158 -5.03 -1.96 12.91
CA PRO A 158 -5.37 -2.36 14.27
C PRO A 158 -4.20 -3.00 15.01
N THR A 159 -4.05 -2.68 16.29
CA THR A 159 -2.98 -3.24 17.16
C THR A 159 -3.33 -4.59 17.76
N GLY A 160 -4.62 -4.97 17.75
CA GLY A 160 -5.12 -6.17 18.44
C GLY A 160 -5.32 -6.01 19.96
N LYS A 161 -4.76 -4.97 20.59
CA LYS A 161 -4.76 -4.80 22.07
C LYS A 161 -6.16 -4.75 22.69
N ASP A 162 -7.09 -4.11 22.00
CA ASP A 162 -8.47 -3.93 22.49
C ASP A 162 -9.45 -4.97 21.92
N LEU A 163 -8.94 -5.98 21.21
CA LEU A 163 -9.75 -7.02 20.59
C LEU A 163 -9.89 -8.23 21.55
N PRO A 164 -11.09 -8.80 21.74
CA PRO A 164 -11.30 -9.90 22.68
C PRO A 164 -10.41 -11.13 22.45
N THR A 165 -10.05 -11.39 21.19
CA THR A 165 -9.23 -12.53 20.77
C THR A 165 -7.79 -12.13 20.42
N GLY A 166 -7.44 -10.84 20.54
CA GLY A 166 -6.20 -10.28 20.00
C GLY A 166 -6.18 -10.15 18.46
N LYS A 167 -7.21 -10.66 17.77
CA LYS A 167 -7.29 -10.72 16.30
C LYS A 167 -8.47 -9.94 15.76
N ALA A 168 -8.27 -9.28 14.62
CA ALA A 168 -9.34 -8.61 13.90
C ALA A 168 -10.09 -9.59 12.99
N ILE A 169 -11.41 -9.52 13.03
CA ILE A 169 -12.30 -10.37 12.21
C ILE A 169 -12.83 -9.55 11.03
N TYR A 170 -12.61 -10.08 9.83
CA TYR A 170 -13.17 -9.53 8.60
C TYR A 170 -14.08 -10.56 7.96
N LYS A 171 -15.25 -10.13 7.50
CA LYS A 171 -16.16 -10.98 6.71
C LYS A 171 -16.60 -10.27 5.45
N GLY A 172 -16.92 -11.04 4.43
CA GLY A 172 -17.41 -10.53 3.17
C GLY A 172 -17.65 -11.65 2.18
N THR A 173 -17.25 -11.43 0.93
CA THR A 173 -17.53 -12.35 -0.17
C THR A 173 -16.26 -12.74 -0.92
N TRP A 174 -16.38 -13.76 -1.76
CA TRP A 174 -15.40 -14.10 -2.76
C TRP A 174 -16.11 -14.57 -4.03
N ASP A 175 -15.47 -14.36 -5.16
CA ASP A 175 -15.98 -14.71 -6.48
C ASP A 175 -14.83 -15.29 -7.31
N TYR A 176 -15.17 -16.18 -8.24
CA TYR A 176 -14.20 -16.85 -9.10
C TYR A 176 -14.68 -16.95 -10.54
N VAL A 177 -13.73 -17.20 -11.44
CA VAL A 177 -13.92 -17.63 -12.82
C VAL A 177 -12.93 -18.73 -13.19
N THR A 178 -13.35 -19.69 -14.02
CA THR A 178 -12.45 -20.75 -14.53
C THR A 178 -11.88 -20.46 -15.91
N ASP A 179 -10.91 -21.27 -16.33
CA ASP A 179 -10.57 -21.44 -17.75
C ASP A 179 -11.77 -21.96 -18.59
N ALA A 180 -11.67 -21.85 -19.92
CA ALA A 180 -12.65 -22.41 -20.85
C ALA A 180 -11.99 -23.46 -21.75
N LYS A 181 -12.36 -24.73 -21.60
CA LYS A 181 -11.70 -25.87 -22.26
C LYS A 181 -12.71 -26.79 -22.92
N MET A 182 -12.44 -27.20 -24.16
CA MET A 182 -13.33 -28.08 -24.92
C MET A 182 -13.69 -29.35 -24.13
N GLY A 183 -14.99 -29.58 -23.96
CA GLY A 183 -15.53 -30.77 -23.28
C GLY A 183 -15.47 -30.72 -21.75
N GLN A 184 -14.88 -29.68 -21.16
CA GLN A 184 -14.85 -29.47 -19.71
C GLN A 184 -16.26 -29.14 -19.21
N LYS A 185 -16.67 -29.81 -18.13
CA LYS A 185 -17.94 -29.59 -17.45
C LYS A 185 -17.74 -29.77 -15.96
N PHE A 186 -18.40 -28.93 -15.18
CA PHE A 186 -18.44 -29.02 -13.72
C PHE A 186 -19.89 -29.14 -13.29
N SER A 187 -20.29 -30.31 -12.77
CA SER A 187 -21.70 -30.56 -12.44
C SER A 187 -22.27 -29.60 -11.41
N GLN A 188 -21.42 -29.01 -10.56
CA GLN A 188 -21.85 -28.05 -9.53
C GLN A 188 -21.89 -26.59 -10.02
N LEU A 189 -21.22 -26.24 -11.12
CA LEU A 189 -20.93 -24.84 -11.47
C LEU A 189 -21.76 -24.25 -12.62
N GLY A 190 -22.76 -24.97 -13.13
CA GLY A 190 -23.73 -24.42 -14.09
C GLY A 190 -24.02 -25.33 -15.28
N GLY A 191 -24.59 -24.74 -16.33
CA GLY A 191 -25.02 -25.46 -17.54
C GLY A 191 -23.85 -26.03 -18.34
N SER A 192 -24.15 -26.92 -19.31
CA SER A 192 -23.14 -27.68 -20.06
C SER A 192 -22.15 -26.85 -20.90
N GLN A 193 -22.34 -25.53 -20.99
CA GLN A 193 -21.49 -24.59 -21.71
C GLN A 193 -20.48 -23.87 -20.79
N ALA A 194 -20.77 -23.77 -19.49
CA ALA A 194 -19.88 -23.20 -18.49
C ALA A 194 -18.71 -24.16 -18.23
N GLY A 195 -17.49 -23.64 -18.26
CA GLY A 195 -16.25 -24.44 -18.28
C GLY A 195 -15.87 -24.94 -19.68
N ASP A 196 -16.84 -25.10 -20.60
CA ASP A 196 -16.59 -25.49 -21.99
C ASP A 196 -16.33 -24.27 -22.89
N ARG A 197 -17.37 -23.49 -23.23
CA ARG A 197 -17.29 -22.37 -24.18
C ARG A 197 -16.79 -21.08 -23.54
N TYR A 198 -17.08 -20.91 -22.26
CA TYR A 198 -16.68 -19.78 -21.44
C TYR A 198 -16.36 -20.27 -20.03
N GLY A 199 -15.58 -19.50 -19.29
CA GLY A 199 -15.20 -19.82 -17.92
C GLY A 199 -16.43 -19.96 -17.02
N ALA A 200 -16.49 -21.01 -16.20
CA ALA A 200 -17.54 -21.14 -15.21
C ALA A 200 -17.41 -20.02 -14.17
N LEU A 201 -18.50 -19.29 -13.95
CA LEU A 201 -18.53 -18.07 -13.14
C LEU A 201 -19.30 -18.33 -11.84
N SER A 202 -18.73 -17.91 -10.72
CA SER A 202 -19.37 -17.92 -9.39
C SER A 202 -20.81 -17.35 -9.36
N ALA A 203 -21.09 -16.33 -10.17
CA ALA A 203 -22.42 -15.74 -10.35
C ALA A 203 -23.50 -16.73 -10.83
N GLU A 204 -23.08 -17.75 -11.57
CA GLU A 204 -23.93 -18.75 -12.22
C GLU A 204 -23.89 -20.11 -11.51
N GLU A 205 -23.18 -20.21 -10.37
CA GLU A 205 -23.10 -21.45 -9.59
C GLU A 205 -24.49 -21.86 -9.06
N ALA A 206 -24.91 -23.07 -9.44
CA ALA A 206 -26.19 -23.65 -9.09
C ALA A 206 -26.25 -24.02 -7.60
N ASP A 207 -27.46 -24.16 -7.05
CA ASP A 207 -27.72 -24.63 -5.67
C ASP A 207 -26.97 -23.89 -4.56
N VAL A 208 -26.71 -22.60 -4.77
CA VAL A 208 -26.14 -21.71 -3.76
C VAL A 208 -27.24 -20.81 -3.19
N LEU A 209 -27.27 -20.67 -1.87
CA LEU A 209 -28.27 -19.93 -1.11
C LEU A 209 -28.08 -18.42 -1.27
N ARG A 210 -28.89 -17.78 -2.11
CA ARG A 210 -28.82 -16.33 -2.37
C ARG A 210 -30.03 -15.57 -1.86
N ASN A 211 -31.21 -16.20 -1.88
CA ASN A 211 -32.46 -15.59 -1.50
C ASN A 211 -32.72 -15.76 0.01
N LYS A 212 -32.96 -14.64 0.70
CA LYS A 212 -33.28 -14.63 2.13
C LYS A 212 -34.56 -15.40 2.46
N ASN A 213 -35.53 -15.40 1.55
CA ASN A 213 -36.81 -16.08 1.75
C ASN A 213 -36.68 -17.62 1.75
N GLU A 214 -35.55 -18.15 1.25
CA GLU A 214 -35.26 -19.59 1.22
C GLU A 214 -34.38 -20.03 2.39
N ALA A 215 -33.95 -19.09 3.23
CA ALA A 215 -33.03 -19.35 4.32
C ALA A 215 -33.76 -19.74 5.62
N LYS A 216 -33.06 -20.50 6.47
CA LYS A 216 -33.52 -20.78 7.84
C LYS A 216 -33.37 -19.51 8.69
N GLU A 217 -34.19 -19.40 9.73
CA GLU A 217 -34.10 -18.29 10.70
C GLU A 217 -32.69 -18.18 11.28
N GLY A 218 -32.17 -16.95 11.34
CA GLY A 218 -30.81 -16.65 11.81
C GLY A 218 -29.69 -16.82 10.78
N GLN A 219 -29.99 -17.19 9.52
CA GLN A 219 -28.98 -17.24 8.46
C GLN A 219 -28.47 -15.83 8.11
N THR A 220 -27.16 -15.62 8.23
CA THR A 220 -26.48 -14.36 7.87
C THR A 220 -25.67 -14.45 6.59
N ASP A 221 -25.28 -15.66 6.18
CA ASP A 221 -24.31 -15.88 5.12
C ASP A 221 -25.02 -16.33 3.84
N PHE A 222 -24.84 -15.58 2.75
CA PHE A 222 -25.51 -15.81 1.47
C PHE A 222 -24.50 -15.83 0.34
N GLY A 223 -24.70 -16.73 -0.61
CA GLY A 223 -23.83 -16.86 -1.78
C GLY A 223 -22.49 -17.48 -1.43
N LEU A 224 -21.43 -16.85 -1.92
CA LEU A 224 -20.04 -17.23 -1.68
C LEU A 224 -19.45 -16.24 -0.66
N THR A 225 -19.19 -16.72 0.56
CA THR A 225 -18.77 -15.86 1.69
C THR A 225 -17.33 -16.13 2.09
N SER A 226 -16.68 -15.11 2.63
CA SER A 226 -15.29 -15.16 3.10
C SER A 226 -15.20 -14.69 4.55
N GLU A 227 -14.31 -15.29 5.31
CA GLU A 227 -14.01 -14.93 6.69
C GLU A 227 -12.51 -14.95 6.91
N PHE A 228 -11.98 -13.92 7.58
CA PHE A 228 -10.55 -13.78 7.87
C PHE A 228 -10.33 -13.41 9.33
N GLU A 229 -9.34 -14.03 9.94
CA GLU A 229 -8.74 -13.63 11.21
C GLU A 229 -7.36 -13.06 10.96
N VAL A 230 -7.16 -11.80 11.33
CA VAL A 230 -5.90 -11.08 11.15
C VAL A 230 -5.25 -10.84 12.51
N ASP A 231 -4.03 -11.33 12.66
CA ASP A 231 -3.17 -11.08 13.81
C ASP A 231 -2.08 -10.07 13.39
N PHE A 232 -2.35 -8.79 13.63
CA PHE A 232 -1.43 -7.71 13.26
C PHE A 232 -0.14 -7.73 14.07
N ALA A 233 -0.19 -8.21 15.32
CA ALA A 233 1.00 -8.33 16.17
C ALA A 233 1.92 -9.44 15.65
N ALA A 234 1.35 -10.59 15.28
CA ALA A 234 2.09 -11.68 14.65
C ALA A 234 2.41 -11.44 13.17
N LYS A 235 1.82 -10.41 12.56
CA LYS A 235 1.87 -10.12 11.11
C LYS A 235 1.42 -11.30 10.25
N THR A 236 0.35 -11.98 10.67
CA THR A 236 -0.22 -13.13 9.95
C THR A 236 -1.73 -12.98 9.74
N MET A 237 -2.23 -13.66 8.72
CA MET A 237 -3.66 -13.76 8.42
C MET A 237 -4.02 -15.20 8.09
N THR A 238 -5.15 -15.65 8.63
CA THR A 238 -5.82 -16.87 8.18
C THR A 238 -7.21 -16.54 7.67
N GLY A 239 -7.73 -17.33 6.73
CA GLY A 239 -9.08 -17.13 6.24
C GLY A 239 -9.69 -18.39 5.65
N LYS A 240 -10.98 -18.31 5.35
CA LYS A 240 -11.78 -19.41 4.81
C LYS A 240 -12.75 -18.88 3.78
N LEU A 241 -12.81 -19.57 2.64
CA LEU A 241 -13.72 -19.26 1.55
C LEU A 241 -14.81 -20.33 1.47
N TYR A 242 -16.06 -19.91 1.57
CA TYR A 242 -17.21 -20.80 1.70
C TYR A 242 -18.21 -20.66 0.55
N ARG A 243 -18.87 -21.77 0.23
CA ARG A 243 -20.09 -21.84 -0.59
C ARG A 243 -21.25 -22.16 0.35
N ASN A 244 -22.25 -21.28 0.41
CA ASN A 244 -23.46 -21.51 1.21
C ASN A 244 -24.50 -22.23 0.34
N ASN A 245 -24.89 -23.44 0.73
CA ASN A 245 -25.74 -24.29 -0.09
C ASN A 245 -27.22 -23.95 0.10
N ARG A 246 -27.96 -23.93 -1.00
CA ARG A 246 -29.42 -23.89 -0.95
C ARG A 246 -29.92 -25.28 -0.57
N ILE A 247 -30.52 -25.41 0.60
CA ILE A 247 -31.13 -26.66 1.06
C ILE A 247 -32.56 -26.73 0.52
N THR A 248 -32.87 -27.76 -0.25
CA THR A 248 -34.26 -28.10 -0.63
C THR A 248 -34.81 -29.17 0.32
N ASN A 249 -36.13 -29.31 0.43
CA ASN A 249 -36.79 -30.21 1.39
C ASN A 249 -36.53 -31.73 1.13
N ASN A 250 -35.72 -32.08 0.12
CA ASN A 250 -35.31 -33.46 -0.20
C ASN A 250 -33.85 -33.66 0.26
N GLU A 251 -33.66 -34.16 1.49
CA GLU A 251 -32.39 -34.19 2.25
C GLU A 251 -31.27 -35.11 1.70
N THR A 252 -31.36 -35.55 0.44
CA THR A 252 -30.39 -36.45 -0.20
C THR A 252 -29.30 -35.74 -1.01
N GLU A 253 -29.53 -34.52 -1.51
CA GLU A 253 -28.55 -33.69 -2.22
C GLU A 253 -28.30 -32.39 -1.43
N ASN A 254 -27.04 -32.00 -1.19
CA ASN A 254 -26.63 -30.83 -0.39
C ASN A 254 -26.94 -30.90 1.13
N ARG A 255 -26.50 -31.97 1.81
CA ARG A 255 -26.64 -32.12 3.28
C ARG A 255 -25.91 -31.05 4.09
N ASP A 256 -24.74 -30.62 3.63
CA ASP A 256 -23.96 -29.60 4.32
C ASP A 256 -24.50 -28.20 4.01
N LYS A 257 -24.82 -27.41 5.05
CA LYS A 257 -25.29 -26.03 4.91
C LYS A 257 -24.25 -25.12 4.24
N GLN A 258 -22.98 -25.42 4.45
CA GLN A 258 -21.86 -24.61 4.01
C GLN A 258 -20.70 -25.54 3.66
N ILE A 259 -20.09 -25.34 2.49
CA ILE A 259 -18.91 -26.08 2.02
C ILE A 259 -17.74 -25.12 2.01
N LYS A 260 -16.64 -25.49 2.68
CA LYS A 260 -15.38 -24.77 2.56
C LYS A 260 -14.69 -25.15 1.25
N ARG A 261 -14.35 -24.16 0.42
CA ARG A 261 -13.62 -24.36 -0.84
C ARG A 261 -12.12 -24.15 -0.68
N TYR A 262 -11.71 -23.15 0.09
CA TYR A 262 -10.31 -22.84 0.35
C TYR A 262 -10.07 -22.43 1.80
N ASP A 263 -8.90 -22.76 2.33
CA ASP A 263 -8.27 -22.08 3.46
C ASP A 263 -7.25 -21.06 2.92
N ILE A 264 -7.15 -19.90 3.57
CA ILE A 264 -6.20 -18.84 3.24
C ILE A 264 -5.16 -18.75 4.36
N GLN A 265 -3.89 -18.59 3.98
CA GLN A 265 -2.77 -18.34 4.89
C GLN A 265 -1.88 -17.26 4.27
N ALA A 266 -1.61 -16.17 4.97
CA ALA A 266 -0.79 -15.07 4.44
C ALA A 266 0.00 -14.35 5.53
N ASP A 267 1.11 -13.75 5.12
CA ASP A 267 1.95 -12.90 5.96
C ASP A 267 1.77 -11.43 5.55
N LEU A 268 1.86 -10.53 6.53
CA LEU A 268 1.65 -9.10 6.36
C LEU A 268 2.98 -8.36 6.12
N HIS A 269 3.00 -7.51 5.10
CA HIS A 269 4.13 -6.65 4.75
C HIS A 269 3.63 -5.23 4.48
N GLY A 270 3.90 -4.30 5.39
CA GLY A 270 3.30 -2.96 5.34
C GLY A 270 1.77 -3.06 5.46
N ASN A 271 1.04 -2.56 4.47
CA ASN A 271 -0.42 -2.68 4.37
C ASN A 271 -0.87 -3.75 3.35
N ARG A 272 0.05 -4.61 2.92
CA ARG A 272 -0.18 -5.70 1.96
C ARG A 272 -0.06 -7.04 2.64
N PHE A 273 -0.59 -8.07 1.99
CA PHE A 273 -0.37 -9.46 2.37
C PHE A 273 -0.07 -10.33 1.16
N LYS A 274 0.79 -11.33 1.34
CA LYS A 274 1.12 -12.36 0.35
C LYS A 274 1.06 -13.73 1.02
N GLY A 275 0.63 -14.75 0.28
CA GLY A 275 0.40 -16.06 0.90
C GLY A 275 -0.08 -17.14 -0.06
N LYS A 276 -0.88 -18.07 0.47
CA LYS A 276 -1.40 -19.23 -0.23
C LYS A 276 -2.90 -19.39 -0.03
N ALA A 277 -3.57 -19.96 -1.03
CA ALA A 277 -4.90 -20.51 -0.92
C ALA A 277 -4.82 -22.04 -1.04
N VAL A 278 -5.22 -22.75 0.01
CA VAL A 278 -5.16 -24.20 0.09
C VAL A 278 -6.53 -24.79 -0.24
N ALA A 279 -6.61 -25.58 -1.31
CA ALA A 279 -7.86 -26.21 -1.73
C ALA A 279 -8.33 -27.23 -0.68
N ALA A 280 -9.61 -27.17 -0.32
CA ALA A 280 -10.19 -28.06 0.67
C ALA A 280 -10.40 -29.48 0.14
N ASP A 281 -10.62 -29.65 -1.17
CA ASP A 281 -10.87 -30.94 -1.81
C ASP A 281 -9.90 -31.23 -2.96
N LYS A 282 -8.67 -31.61 -2.59
CA LYS A 282 -7.60 -31.96 -3.54
C LYS A 282 -7.78 -33.35 -4.18
N GLY A 283 -8.72 -34.15 -3.68
CA GLY A 283 -8.93 -35.55 -4.09
C GLY A 283 -10.04 -35.73 -5.13
N ALA A 284 -10.81 -34.69 -5.43
CA ALA A 284 -11.92 -34.79 -6.38
C ALA A 284 -11.43 -35.11 -7.80
N THR A 285 -11.80 -36.30 -8.30
CA THR A 285 -11.48 -36.77 -9.66
C THR A 285 -12.71 -36.88 -10.55
N ASN A 286 -13.90 -36.71 -9.98
CA ASN A 286 -15.19 -36.88 -10.66
C ASN A 286 -15.59 -35.69 -11.56
N GLY A 287 -14.77 -34.64 -11.65
CA GLY A 287 -15.06 -33.44 -12.43
C GLY A 287 -16.23 -32.61 -11.91
N SER A 288 -16.61 -32.76 -10.63
CA SER A 288 -17.76 -32.03 -10.07
C SER A 288 -17.50 -30.54 -9.90
N HIS A 289 -16.26 -30.15 -9.58
CA HIS A 289 -15.80 -28.77 -9.42
C HIS A 289 -14.30 -28.63 -9.74
N PRO A 290 -13.80 -27.39 -9.99
CA PRO A 290 -12.41 -27.11 -10.35
C PRO A 290 -11.48 -26.86 -9.15
N PHE A 291 -12.00 -26.79 -7.92
CA PHE A 291 -11.24 -26.39 -6.71
C PHE A 291 -10.36 -27.50 -6.14
N ILE A 292 -9.42 -28.00 -6.94
CA ILE A 292 -8.58 -29.17 -6.62
C ILE A 292 -7.13 -28.75 -6.34
N SER A 293 -6.67 -27.71 -7.04
CA SER A 293 -5.32 -27.16 -6.88
C SER A 293 -5.28 -26.04 -5.84
N ASP A 294 -4.21 -26.05 -5.05
CA ASP A 294 -3.78 -24.90 -4.26
C ASP A 294 -3.38 -23.72 -5.16
N SER A 295 -3.14 -22.57 -4.55
CA SER A 295 -2.53 -21.38 -5.15
C SER A 295 -1.40 -20.87 -4.26
N ASP A 296 -0.25 -20.62 -4.87
CA ASP A 296 0.88 -19.92 -4.27
C ASP A 296 0.93 -18.42 -4.67
N SER A 297 -0.07 -17.91 -5.39
CA SER A 297 -0.10 -16.54 -5.94
C SER A 297 -1.05 -15.59 -5.22
N LEU A 298 -1.43 -15.92 -3.98
CA LEU A 298 -2.34 -15.07 -3.21
C LEU A 298 -1.69 -13.75 -2.84
N GLU A 299 -2.35 -12.66 -3.21
CA GLU A 299 -1.94 -11.30 -2.87
C GLU A 299 -3.15 -10.41 -2.56
N GLY A 300 -2.94 -9.38 -1.74
CA GLY A 300 -3.94 -8.37 -1.46
C GLY A 300 -3.45 -7.29 -0.51
N GLY A 301 -4.38 -6.50 0.04
CA GLY A 301 -4.05 -5.49 1.04
C GLY A 301 -5.24 -4.92 1.78
N PHE A 302 -4.92 -4.06 2.74
CA PHE A 302 -5.87 -3.32 3.57
C PHE A 302 -6.16 -1.94 3.00
N TYR A 303 -7.42 -1.53 3.14
CA TYR A 303 -7.97 -0.29 2.60
C TYR A 303 -8.81 0.42 3.66
N GLY A 304 -8.85 1.74 3.55
CA GLY A 304 -9.40 2.65 4.55
C GLY A 304 -8.35 3.16 5.52
N PRO A 305 -8.59 4.30 6.20
CA PRO A 305 -7.59 4.98 7.01
C PRO A 305 -6.99 4.11 8.13
N LYS A 306 -7.77 3.13 8.62
CA LYS A 306 -7.47 2.29 9.77
C LYS A 306 -7.53 0.79 9.46
N GLY A 307 -7.50 0.41 8.19
CA GLY A 307 -7.60 -0.98 7.76
C GLY A 307 -8.98 -1.57 8.00
N GLU A 308 -10.04 -0.79 7.80
CA GLU A 308 -11.43 -1.21 7.98
C GLU A 308 -11.84 -2.33 7.02
N GLU A 309 -11.21 -2.38 5.85
CA GLU A 309 -11.53 -3.28 4.75
C GLU A 309 -10.28 -3.93 4.18
N LEU A 310 -10.44 -5.10 3.56
CA LEU A 310 -9.38 -5.81 2.86
C LEU A 310 -9.90 -6.42 1.57
N ALA A 311 -9.01 -6.61 0.60
CA ALA A 311 -9.31 -7.27 -0.66
C ALA A 311 -8.07 -7.94 -1.25
N GLY A 312 -8.29 -8.97 -2.07
CA GLY A 312 -7.20 -9.69 -2.72
C GLY A 312 -7.65 -10.59 -3.86
N LYS A 313 -6.66 -11.23 -4.48
CA LYS A 313 -6.82 -12.22 -5.55
C LYS A 313 -5.90 -13.41 -5.36
N PHE A 314 -6.18 -14.48 -6.10
CA PHE A 314 -5.23 -15.56 -6.35
C PHE A 314 -5.58 -16.29 -7.66
N LEU A 315 -4.60 -17.02 -8.21
CA LEU A 315 -4.77 -17.95 -9.33
C LEU A 315 -4.27 -19.33 -8.90
N SER A 316 -5.08 -20.37 -9.08
CA SER A 316 -4.67 -21.74 -8.73
C SER A 316 -3.44 -22.17 -9.54
N ASN A 317 -2.57 -23.00 -8.95
CA ASN A 317 -1.30 -23.42 -9.53
C ASN A 317 -1.45 -24.19 -10.86
N ASP A 318 -2.60 -24.84 -11.05
CA ASP A 318 -2.98 -25.48 -12.32
C ASP A 318 -3.58 -24.51 -13.36
N ASN A 319 -3.61 -23.21 -13.06
CA ASN A 319 -4.19 -22.13 -13.84
C ASN A 319 -5.68 -22.34 -14.19
N LYS A 320 -6.44 -23.05 -13.34
CA LYS A 320 -7.86 -23.34 -13.57
C LYS A 320 -8.81 -22.34 -12.97
N VAL A 321 -8.50 -21.76 -11.81
CA VAL A 321 -9.41 -20.91 -11.05
C VAL A 321 -8.72 -19.60 -10.72
N ALA A 322 -9.21 -18.51 -11.29
CA ALA A 322 -8.91 -17.15 -10.85
C ALA A 322 -9.98 -16.71 -9.85
N ALA A 323 -9.58 -16.19 -8.70
CA ALA A 323 -10.49 -15.79 -7.64
C ALA A 323 -10.12 -14.42 -7.07
N VAL A 324 -11.15 -13.71 -6.61
CA VAL A 324 -11.05 -12.42 -5.91
C VAL A 324 -11.90 -12.46 -4.65
N PHE A 325 -11.54 -11.67 -3.66
CA PHE A 325 -12.31 -11.53 -2.43
C PHE A 325 -12.24 -10.11 -1.88
N GLY A 326 -13.28 -9.75 -1.12
CA GLY A 326 -13.37 -8.49 -0.38
C GLY A 326 -14.08 -8.74 0.94
N ALA A 327 -13.51 -8.22 2.02
CA ALA A 327 -14.04 -8.38 3.37
C ALA A 327 -13.83 -7.12 4.19
N LYS A 328 -14.70 -6.90 5.17
CA LYS A 328 -14.63 -5.75 6.07
C LYS A 328 -14.81 -6.16 7.52
N GLN A 329 -14.39 -5.29 8.43
CA GLN A 329 -14.77 -5.38 9.82
C GLN A 329 -16.29 -5.18 9.98
N LYS A 330 -16.84 -5.60 11.11
CA LYS A 330 -18.28 -5.54 11.38
C LYS A 330 -18.85 -4.13 11.21
N ASP A 331 -20.04 -4.04 10.61
CA ASP A 331 -20.78 -2.78 10.50
C ASP A 331 -21.09 -2.23 11.89
N LYS A 332 -20.80 -0.95 12.10
CA LYS A 332 -21.19 -0.24 13.33
C LYS A 332 -22.70 -0.11 13.40
N LYS A 333 -23.27 -0.29 14.59
CA LYS A 333 -24.68 0.05 14.82
C LYS A 333 -24.84 1.57 14.90
N GLU A 334 -26.01 2.04 14.50
CA GLU A 334 -26.38 3.44 14.62
C GLU A 334 -26.36 3.85 16.12
N GLY A 335 -25.55 4.85 16.48
CA GLY A 335 -25.38 5.30 17.86
C GLY A 335 -24.26 4.64 18.68
N GLU A 336 -23.50 3.69 18.13
CA GLU A 336 -22.26 3.21 18.77
C GLU A 336 -21.12 4.22 18.63
N ASN A 337 -20.27 4.35 19.66
CA ASN A 337 -19.13 5.27 19.66
C ASN A 337 -18.23 5.04 18.43
N ALA A 338 -17.80 6.14 17.79
CA ALA A 338 -17.03 6.11 16.56
C ALA A 338 -15.61 5.52 16.71
N ALA A 339 -15.12 5.32 17.92
CA ALA A 339 -13.81 4.73 18.17
C ALA A 339 -13.81 3.25 17.74
N GLY A 340 -13.21 2.98 16.59
CA GLY A 340 -12.88 1.62 16.15
C GLY A 340 -11.77 1.01 17.03
N PRO A 341 -11.26 -0.18 16.67
CA PRO A 341 -10.14 -0.78 17.42
C PRO A 341 -8.95 0.18 17.47
N ALA A 342 -8.18 0.15 18.56
CA ALA A 342 -6.95 0.92 18.62
C ALA A 342 -6.02 0.55 17.47
N THR A 343 -5.52 1.56 16.78
CA THR A 343 -4.64 1.44 15.62
C THR A 343 -3.27 2.02 15.89
N GLU A 344 -2.27 1.50 15.19
CA GLU A 344 -0.95 2.11 15.09
C GLU A 344 -0.64 2.48 13.64
N THR A 345 0.12 3.56 13.45
CA THR A 345 0.61 3.95 12.13
C THR A 345 1.70 2.97 11.69
N VAL A 346 1.53 2.40 10.50
CA VAL A 346 2.48 1.43 9.91
C VAL A 346 3.26 2.03 8.74
N ILE A 347 2.70 3.05 8.08
CA ILE A 347 3.32 3.75 6.95
C ILE A 347 3.09 5.25 7.13
N ASP A 348 4.14 6.05 6.94
CA ASP A 348 3.98 7.46 6.63
C ASP A 348 4.15 7.66 5.13
N ALA A 349 3.25 8.41 4.50
CA ALA A 349 3.43 8.91 3.16
C ALA A 349 2.68 10.22 2.96
N TYR A 350 3.41 11.30 2.72
CA TYR A 350 2.83 12.62 2.53
C TYR A 350 3.72 13.53 1.69
N ARG A 351 3.10 14.57 1.15
CA ARG A 351 3.78 15.73 0.57
C ARG A 351 3.44 17.01 1.34
N ILE A 352 4.33 17.99 1.30
CA ILE A 352 4.10 19.35 1.75
C ILE A 352 4.04 20.21 0.50
N THR A 353 2.88 20.82 0.25
CA THR A 353 2.66 21.62 -0.95
C THR A 353 3.50 22.90 -0.91
N GLY A 354 4.20 23.23 -1.99
CA GLY A 354 5.05 24.42 -2.04
C GLY A 354 4.29 25.74 -1.97
N GLY A 355 3.04 25.77 -2.46
CA GLY A 355 2.21 26.97 -2.48
C GLY A 355 1.54 27.27 -1.14
N GLU A 356 0.96 26.25 -0.51
CA GLU A 356 0.16 26.41 0.71
C GLU A 356 0.92 26.01 1.97
N PHE A 357 2.09 25.37 1.85
CA PHE A 357 2.85 24.80 2.97
C PHE A 357 2.01 23.82 3.79
N LYS A 358 1.10 23.12 3.13
CA LYS A 358 0.15 22.20 3.76
C LYS A 358 0.61 20.76 3.54
N LYS A 359 0.58 19.98 4.62
CA LYS A 359 0.81 18.54 4.56
C LYS A 359 -0.41 17.84 3.98
N GLU A 360 -0.22 17.10 2.91
CA GLU A 360 -1.23 16.27 2.24
C GLU A 360 -0.78 14.81 2.28
N GLN A 361 -1.64 13.93 2.75
CA GLN A 361 -1.38 12.49 2.65
C GLN A 361 -1.40 12.05 1.19
N ILE A 362 -0.47 11.17 0.84
CA ILE A 362 -0.44 10.50 -0.46
C ILE A 362 -0.54 9.01 -0.21
N ASP A 363 -1.08 8.27 -1.18
CA ASP A 363 -1.19 6.83 -1.05
C ASP A 363 0.20 6.18 -1.00
N SER A 364 0.32 5.07 -0.28
CA SER A 364 1.50 4.23 -0.29
C SER A 364 1.14 2.78 0.01
N PHE A 365 1.91 1.88 -0.58
CA PHE A 365 1.80 0.45 -0.34
C PHE A 365 2.99 -0.10 0.46
N GLY A 366 3.79 0.79 1.05
CA GLY A 366 4.95 0.44 1.88
C GLY A 366 6.24 0.16 1.11
N ASP A 367 6.26 0.31 -0.22
CA ASP A 367 7.49 0.25 -1.00
C ASP A 367 8.17 1.62 -1.07
N VAL A 368 9.18 1.84 -0.23
CA VAL A 368 9.90 3.12 -0.15
C VAL A 368 10.77 3.43 -1.37
N LYS A 369 10.92 2.47 -2.30
CA LYS A 369 11.61 2.66 -3.58
C LYS A 369 10.68 3.16 -4.68
N LYS A 370 9.39 3.35 -4.38
CA LYS A 370 8.37 3.89 -5.28
C LYS A 370 7.56 4.97 -4.58
N LEU A 371 7.06 5.95 -5.32
CA LEU A 371 6.19 6.99 -4.80
C LEU A 371 4.92 7.07 -5.64
N LEU A 372 3.76 7.21 -5.01
CA LEU A 372 2.52 7.48 -5.72
C LEU A 372 2.25 8.98 -5.71
N VAL A 373 2.18 9.55 -6.91
CA VAL A 373 1.85 10.96 -7.11
C VAL A 373 0.59 11.01 -7.94
N ASP A 374 -0.51 11.47 -7.34
CA ASP A 374 -1.84 11.52 -7.96
C ASP A 374 -2.28 10.17 -8.58
N GLY A 375 -1.92 9.05 -7.91
CA GLY A 375 -2.25 7.69 -8.35
C GLY A 375 -1.32 7.09 -9.41
N VAL A 376 -0.27 7.81 -9.82
CA VAL A 376 0.75 7.33 -10.76
C VAL A 376 2.02 6.92 -10.01
N GLU A 377 2.54 5.74 -10.32
CA GLU A 377 3.78 5.22 -9.76
C GLU A 377 5.02 5.92 -10.37
N LEU A 378 5.85 6.48 -9.50
CA LEU A 378 7.15 7.07 -9.77
C LEU A 378 8.23 6.18 -9.14
N SER A 379 9.12 5.60 -9.94
CA SER A 379 10.25 4.82 -9.42
C SER A 379 11.27 5.76 -8.79
N LEU A 380 11.64 5.52 -7.53
CA LEU A 380 12.66 6.29 -6.81
C LEU A 380 14.06 5.67 -6.90
N LEU A 381 14.22 4.60 -7.67
CA LEU A 381 15.54 3.98 -7.85
C LEU A 381 16.43 4.84 -8.76
N PRO A 382 17.73 4.96 -8.44
CA PRO A 382 18.67 5.67 -9.30
C PRO A 382 18.85 4.95 -10.63
N SER A 383 19.06 5.71 -11.70
CA SER A 383 19.53 5.17 -12.98
C SER A 383 20.89 4.49 -12.81
N GLU A 384 21.25 3.58 -13.72
CA GLU A 384 22.45 2.75 -13.57
C GLU A 384 23.75 3.54 -13.34
N GLY A 385 23.85 4.76 -13.88
CA GLY A 385 25.01 5.64 -13.68
C GLY A 385 25.08 6.35 -12.32
N ASN A 386 24.00 6.35 -11.52
CA ASN A 386 23.88 7.13 -10.28
C ASN A 386 23.73 6.28 -9.01
N LYS A 387 23.91 4.96 -9.08
CA LYS A 387 23.69 4.02 -7.96
C LYS A 387 24.51 4.33 -6.68
N ALA A 388 25.63 5.03 -6.80
CA ALA A 388 26.51 5.39 -5.68
C ALA A 388 26.30 6.81 -5.14
N ALA A 389 25.43 7.62 -5.75
CA ALA A 389 25.20 8.98 -5.31
C ALA A 389 24.44 9.02 -3.97
N PHE A 390 24.74 10.00 -3.13
CA PHE A 390 24.07 10.18 -1.83
C PHE A 390 22.61 10.61 -1.99
N GLN A 391 22.36 11.52 -2.94
CA GLN A 391 21.04 11.89 -3.45
C GLN A 391 21.06 11.76 -4.98
N HIS A 392 19.90 11.52 -5.58
CA HIS A 392 19.77 11.40 -7.04
C HIS A 392 18.48 12.02 -7.55
N GLY A 393 18.54 12.53 -8.78
CA GLY A 393 17.38 13.05 -9.51
C GLY A 393 16.73 11.96 -10.36
N ILE A 394 15.41 12.03 -10.50
CA ILE A 394 14.59 11.23 -11.39
C ILE A 394 13.62 12.12 -12.16
N GLU A 395 13.27 11.72 -13.36
CA GLU A 395 12.22 12.35 -14.16
C GLU A 395 11.41 11.27 -14.86
N GLN A 396 10.10 11.23 -14.58
CA GLN A 396 9.19 10.24 -15.15
C GLN A 396 7.80 10.88 -15.27
N ASN A 397 7.11 10.68 -16.39
CA ASN A 397 5.73 11.13 -16.59
C ASN A 397 5.50 12.64 -16.30
N GLY A 398 6.47 13.49 -16.62
CA GLY A 398 6.38 14.95 -16.39
C GLY A 398 6.58 15.38 -14.93
N VAL A 399 6.96 14.45 -14.06
CA VAL A 399 7.30 14.70 -12.65
C VAL A 399 8.80 14.56 -12.47
N LYS A 400 9.42 15.60 -11.89
CA LYS A 400 10.82 15.57 -11.48
C LYS A 400 10.89 15.34 -9.98
N ALA A 401 11.76 14.48 -9.51
CA ALA A 401 12.02 14.36 -8.07
C ALA A 401 13.51 14.30 -7.79
N THR A 402 13.90 14.84 -6.65
CA THR A 402 15.24 14.66 -6.07
C THR A 402 15.06 13.88 -4.79
N VAL A 403 15.65 12.69 -4.73
CA VAL A 403 15.41 11.70 -3.67
C VAL A 403 16.66 11.54 -2.81
N CYS A 404 16.45 11.49 -1.50
CA CYS A 404 17.45 11.15 -0.51
C CYS A 404 16.95 9.99 0.37
N CYS A 405 17.80 9.10 0.89
CA CYS A 405 19.26 9.05 0.74
C CYS A 405 19.72 7.60 0.54
N SER A 406 20.90 7.39 -0.05
CA SER A 406 21.42 6.04 -0.30
C SER A 406 21.76 5.23 0.96
N ASN A 407 21.90 5.87 2.13
CA ASN A 407 22.12 5.21 3.42
C ASN A 407 20.82 4.88 4.17
N LEU A 408 19.66 5.30 3.66
CA LEU A 408 18.34 5.03 4.24
C LEU A 408 17.59 3.97 3.40
N ASP A 409 17.21 2.89 4.08
CA ASP A 409 16.63 1.71 3.47
C ASP A 409 15.12 1.59 3.71
N TYR A 410 14.60 2.20 4.79
CA TYR A 410 13.21 2.07 5.25
C TYR A 410 12.41 3.36 5.18
N MET A 411 13.04 4.44 4.69
CA MET A 411 12.39 5.69 4.36
C MET A 411 13.02 6.37 3.15
N SER A 412 12.27 7.22 2.47
CA SER A 412 12.76 8.12 1.43
C SER A 412 12.09 9.48 1.55
N PHE A 413 12.84 10.54 1.29
CA PHE A 413 12.33 11.91 1.38
C PHE A 413 13.06 12.79 0.38
N GLY A 414 12.46 13.92 0.03
CA GLY A 414 13.05 14.78 -0.98
C GLY A 414 12.13 15.87 -1.50
N LYS A 415 12.43 16.32 -2.71
CA LYS A 415 11.64 17.31 -3.45
C LYS A 415 10.94 16.65 -4.64
N LEU A 416 9.77 17.16 -4.96
CA LEU A 416 8.95 16.77 -6.09
C LEU A 416 8.59 18.03 -6.87
N SER A 417 8.70 18.04 -8.19
CA SER A 417 8.27 19.15 -9.03
C SER A 417 7.35 18.65 -10.13
N LYS A 418 6.15 19.21 -10.18
CA LYS A 418 5.14 18.98 -11.23
C LYS A 418 4.54 20.32 -11.62
N GLU A 419 4.52 20.62 -12.92
CA GLU A 419 3.98 21.89 -13.45
C GLU A 419 4.61 23.15 -12.80
N ASN A 420 5.92 23.11 -12.52
CA ASN A 420 6.68 24.17 -11.83
C ASN A 420 6.21 24.48 -10.39
N LYS A 421 5.51 23.53 -9.75
CA LYS A 421 5.22 23.58 -8.32
C LYS A 421 6.12 22.59 -7.61
N ASP A 422 6.98 23.12 -6.75
CA ASP A 422 7.93 22.33 -5.97
C ASP A 422 7.31 21.98 -4.61
N ASP A 423 7.05 20.70 -4.41
CA ASP A 423 6.62 20.12 -3.15
C ASP A 423 7.80 19.41 -2.47
N MET A 424 7.66 19.16 -1.17
CA MET A 424 8.53 18.22 -0.46
C MET A 424 7.77 16.94 -0.16
N PHE A 425 8.42 15.79 -0.16
CA PHE A 425 7.78 14.53 0.21
C PHE A 425 8.59 13.78 1.25
N LEU A 426 7.90 12.96 2.04
CA LEU A 426 8.49 11.97 2.92
C LEU A 426 7.60 10.73 2.91
N GLN A 427 8.23 9.56 2.84
CA GLN A 427 7.58 8.29 3.11
C GLN A 427 8.49 7.34 3.88
N GLY A 428 7.90 6.42 4.62
CA GLY A 428 8.64 5.39 5.34
C GLY A 428 7.74 4.34 5.97
N VAL A 429 8.29 3.14 6.16
CA VAL A 429 7.61 2.05 6.87
C VAL A 429 8.01 2.12 8.34
N ARG A 430 7.03 2.38 9.21
CA ARG A 430 7.25 2.58 10.64
C ARG A 430 7.80 1.31 11.30
N THR A 431 8.72 1.50 12.24
CA THR A 431 9.06 0.46 13.21
C THR A 431 7.81 0.10 14.02
N PRO A 432 7.53 -1.18 14.33
CA PRO A 432 6.41 -1.55 15.18
C PRO A 432 6.45 -0.86 16.55
N VAL A 433 5.28 -0.52 17.11
CA VAL A 433 5.19 0.17 18.42
C VAL A 433 5.83 -0.65 19.54
N SER A 434 5.67 -1.97 19.51
CA SER A 434 6.31 -2.89 20.46
C SER A 434 7.83 -2.76 20.47
N ASP A 435 8.42 -2.64 19.29
CA ASP A 435 9.87 -2.65 19.11
C ASP A 435 10.48 -1.32 19.55
N VAL A 436 9.79 -0.21 19.32
CA VAL A 436 10.17 1.12 19.84
C VAL A 436 10.02 1.16 21.36
N ALA A 437 8.90 0.66 21.89
CA ALA A 437 8.62 0.64 23.33
C ALA A 437 9.57 -0.25 24.13
N ALA A 438 10.13 -1.30 23.51
CA ALA A 438 11.12 -2.18 24.13
C ALA A 438 12.52 -1.55 24.27
N ARG A 439 12.78 -0.40 23.63
CA ARG A 439 14.09 0.28 23.72
C ARG A 439 14.21 1.07 25.01
N THR A 440 15.39 1.02 25.61
CA THR A 440 15.71 1.72 26.87
C THR A 440 16.99 2.54 26.82
N GLU A 441 17.60 2.68 25.64
CA GLU A 441 18.84 3.45 25.45
C GLU A 441 18.59 4.94 25.70
N ALA A 442 19.47 5.57 26.48
CA ALA A 442 19.30 6.95 26.90
C ALA A 442 19.93 7.99 25.96
N ASN A 443 20.85 7.58 25.08
CA ASN A 443 21.65 8.51 24.26
C ASN A 443 21.88 7.97 22.84
N ALA A 444 20.83 7.48 22.18
CA ALA A 444 20.95 7.05 20.80
C ALA A 444 21.17 8.29 19.90
N LYS A 445 22.30 8.31 19.18
CA LYS A 445 22.65 9.39 18.25
C LYS A 445 22.16 9.05 16.86
N TYR A 446 21.44 9.96 16.22
CA TYR A 446 21.04 9.85 14.83
C TYR A 446 21.66 10.98 14.03
N ARG A 447 22.23 10.67 12.86
CA ARG A 447 22.82 11.65 11.95
C ARG A 447 22.26 11.49 10.55
N GLY A 448 22.05 12.60 9.89
CA GLY A 448 21.50 12.63 8.55
C GLY A 448 21.47 14.03 7.97
N THR A 449 20.42 14.32 7.22
CA THR A 449 20.32 15.54 6.41
C THR A 449 18.86 15.95 6.20
N TRP A 450 18.64 17.05 5.50
CA TRP A 450 17.32 17.64 5.32
C TRP A 450 17.22 18.49 4.05
N TYR A 451 16.00 18.56 3.52
CA TYR A 451 15.59 19.58 2.54
C TYR A 451 14.78 20.65 3.25
N GLY A 452 14.98 21.90 2.85
CA GLY A 452 14.24 23.02 3.41
C GLY A 452 13.99 24.13 2.41
N TYR A 453 12.84 24.77 2.53
CA TYR A 453 12.51 26.01 1.86
C TYR A 453 11.99 26.98 2.91
N ILE A 454 12.55 28.19 2.94
CA ILE A 454 12.19 29.25 3.90
C ILE A 454 12.02 30.54 3.10
N ALA A 455 10.94 31.27 3.32
CA ALA A 455 10.66 32.52 2.65
C ALA A 455 10.15 33.60 3.61
N ASN A 456 10.54 34.85 3.36
CA ASN A 456 10.04 36.07 4.00
C ASN A 456 10.36 37.26 3.07
N GLY A 457 9.56 37.45 2.02
CA GLY A 457 9.86 38.35 0.90
C GLY A 457 10.95 37.83 -0.05
N THR A 458 12.13 37.47 0.49
CA THR A 458 13.19 36.69 -0.18
C THR A 458 13.03 35.21 0.20
N SER A 459 13.70 34.29 -0.51
CA SER A 459 13.69 32.86 -0.17
C SER A 459 15.09 32.26 -0.07
N TRP A 460 15.18 31.21 0.76
CA TRP A 460 16.31 30.30 0.87
C TRP A 460 15.82 28.89 0.62
N SER A 461 16.59 28.10 -0.12
CA SER A 461 16.38 26.66 -0.24
C SER A 461 17.67 25.91 0.05
N GLY A 462 17.53 24.74 0.66
CA GLY A 462 18.63 23.86 1.01
C GLY A 462 18.33 22.43 0.60
N GLU A 463 19.36 21.74 0.14
CA GLU A 463 19.30 20.34 -0.28
C GLU A 463 20.09 19.43 0.63
N ALA A 464 19.73 18.16 0.62
CA ALA A 464 20.43 17.11 1.33
C ALA A 464 21.92 17.05 0.97
N SER A 465 22.77 16.73 1.94
CA SER A 465 24.21 16.61 1.76
C SER A 465 24.83 15.61 2.72
N ASN A 466 25.89 14.95 2.27
CA ASN A 466 26.78 14.10 3.08
C ASN A 466 28.14 14.76 3.35
N GLN A 467 28.32 16.03 2.98
CA GLN A 467 29.57 16.77 3.18
C GLN A 467 29.57 17.43 4.56
N GLU A 468 30.75 17.56 5.18
CA GLU A 468 30.91 18.17 6.51
C GLU A 468 30.38 19.60 6.59
N GLY A 469 30.49 20.38 5.51
CA GLY A 469 29.95 21.74 5.42
C GLY A 469 28.51 21.83 4.88
N GLY A 470 27.87 20.70 4.58
CA GLY A 470 26.54 20.66 3.98
C GLY A 470 25.38 20.81 4.97
N ASN A 471 24.16 20.61 4.48
CA ASN A 471 22.99 20.48 5.34
C ASN A 471 23.09 19.22 6.19
N ARG A 472 23.03 19.36 7.51
CA ARG A 472 23.19 18.27 8.48
C ARG A 472 22.03 18.23 9.45
N ALA A 473 21.62 17.04 9.84
CA ALA A 473 20.63 16.78 10.86
C ALA A 473 21.26 15.89 11.94
N GLU A 474 21.18 16.30 13.20
CA GLU A 474 21.72 15.56 14.34
C GLU A 474 20.65 15.47 15.42
N PHE A 475 20.40 14.27 15.94
CA PHE A 475 19.40 14.03 16.98
C PHE A 475 19.97 13.16 18.10
N ASP A 476 19.56 13.53 19.31
CA ASP A 476 19.77 12.82 20.55
C ASP A 476 18.42 12.25 20.98
N VAL A 477 18.32 10.92 20.98
CA VAL A 477 17.09 10.19 21.30
C VAL A 477 17.31 9.42 22.60
N ASP A 478 16.51 9.75 23.60
CA ASP A 478 16.42 9.04 24.86
C ASP A 478 15.12 8.25 24.90
N PHE A 479 15.20 6.94 24.64
CA PHE A 479 14.04 6.05 24.69
C PHE A 479 13.53 5.83 26.12
N SER A 480 14.40 5.96 27.13
CA SER A 480 14.04 5.78 28.54
C SER A 480 13.17 6.91 29.08
N THR A 481 13.50 8.16 28.72
CA THR A 481 12.72 9.35 29.09
C THR A 481 11.76 9.81 28.00
N LYS A 482 11.75 9.13 26.85
CA LYS A 482 10.94 9.43 25.66
C LYS A 482 11.18 10.81 25.09
N LYS A 483 12.40 11.34 25.20
CA LYS A 483 12.75 12.69 24.76
C LYS A 483 13.63 12.65 23.51
N ILE A 484 13.40 13.62 22.63
CA ILE A 484 14.23 13.87 21.46
C ILE A 484 14.67 15.33 21.49
N SER A 485 15.97 15.56 21.35
CA SER A 485 16.54 16.86 21.04
C SER A 485 17.31 16.76 19.74
N GLY A 486 17.10 17.69 18.82
CA GLY A 486 17.78 17.67 17.54
C GLY A 486 18.09 19.05 16.99
N THR A 487 19.01 19.09 16.04
CA THR A 487 19.41 20.30 15.34
C THR A 487 19.51 20.05 13.86
N LEU A 488 18.94 20.96 13.07
CA LEU A 488 19.14 21.03 11.63
C LEU A 488 20.06 22.20 11.35
N THR A 489 21.21 21.93 10.74
CA THR A 489 22.23 22.92 10.39
C THR A 489 22.25 23.10 8.88
N ALA A 490 22.18 24.34 8.41
CA ALA A 490 22.26 24.67 6.99
C ALA A 490 23.72 24.73 6.52
N LYS A 491 23.91 24.54 5.21
CA LYS A 491 25.23 24.63 4.56
C LYS A 491 26.01 25.88 4.96
N ASP A 492 27.30 25.68 5.20
CA ASP A 492 28.30 26.70 5.57
C ASP A 492 27.94 27.52 6.83
N ARG A 493 27.09 26.98 7.71
CA ARG A 493 26.77 27.58 9.02
C ARG A 493 27.34 26.76 10.17
N THR A 494 27.73 27.48 11.21
CA THR A 494 28.17 26.91 12.49
C THR A 494 27.03 26.76 13.49
N SER A 495 26.07 27.70 13.48
CA SER A 495 24.89 27.65 14.36
C SER A 495 23.74 26.86 13.73
N PRO A 496 22.96 26.11 14.53
CA PRO A 496 21.75 25.44 14.04
C PRO A 496 20.78 26.40 13.36
N ALA A 497 20.25 26.00 12.21
CA ALA A 497 19.16 26.69 11.55
C ALA A 497 17.85 26.47 12.31
N PHE A 498 17.61 25.22 12.73
CA PHE A 498 16.48 24.86 13.59
C PHE A 498 16.95 23.97 14.75
N THR A 499 16.33 24.18 15.90
CA THR A 499 16.37 23.26 17.04
C THR A 499 15.01 22.58 17.17
N ILE A 500 15.02 21.27 17.35
CA ILE A 500 13.84 20.42 17.49
C ILE A 500 13.84 19.85 18.90
N ILE A 501 12.72 20.01 19.60
CA ILE A 501 12.45 19.32 20.87
C ILE A 501 11.14 18.56 20.70
N ALA A 502 11.18 17.24 20.88
CA ALA A 502 10.04 16.37 20.68
C ALA A 502 9.95 15.27 21.74
N THR A 503 8.77 14.66 21.84
CA THR A 503 8.48 13.54 22.73
C THR A 503 8.07 12.33 21.91
N ILE A 504 8.60 11.16 22.27
CA ILE A 504 8.23 9.89 21.64
C ILE A 504 6.82 9.50 22.09
N GLN A 505 5.95 9.26 21.11
CA GLN A 505 4.60 8.72 21.29
C GLN A 505 4.42 7.54 20.35
N ASP A 506 4.08 6.38 20.89
CA ASP A 506 4.02 5.10 20.16
C ASP A 506 5.32 4.82 19.37
N ASN A 507 5.22 4.70 18.04
CA ASN A 507 6.36 4.54 17.13
C ASN A 507 6.75 5.84 16.40
N GLY A 508 6.33 6.99 16.93
CA GLY A 508 6.58 8.31 16.39
C GLY A 508 7.03 9.32 17.41
N PHE A 509 7.10 10.57 16.95
CA PHE A 509 7.38 11.69 17.82
C PHE A 509 6.70 12.96 17.32
N GLU A 510 6.33 13.80 18.28
CA GLU A 510 5.75 15.12 18.05
C GLU A 510 6.41 16.15 18.97
N GLY A 511 6.49 17.39 18.50
CA GLY A 511 7.11 18.47 19.26
C GLY A 511 7.16 19.79 18.50
N THR A 512 8.18 20.58 18.78
CA THR A 512 8.35 21.92 18.19
C THR A 512 9.72 22.06 17.53
N ALA A 513 9.74 22.60 16.32
CA ALA A 513 10.92 23.08 15.63
C ALA A 513 10.97 24.60 15.70
N LYS A 514 12.10 25.18 16.10
CA LYS A 514 12.28 26.64 16.17
C LYS A 514 13.63 27.10 15.66
N THR A 515 13.68 28.28 15.05
CA THR A 515 14.94 28.97 14.77
C THR A 515 15.65 29.39 16.07
N GLY A 516 16.95 29.67 16.00
CA GLY A 516 17.67 30.29 17.12
C GLY A 516 17.13 31.68 17.50
N GLU A 517 17.55 32.22 18.65
CA GLU A 517 17.08 33.52 19.15
C GLU A 517 17.35 34.68 18.17
N ASN A 518 18.49 34.62 17.47
CA ASN A 518 18.86 35.60 16.45
C ASN A 518 18.10 35.42 15.12
N GLY A 519 17.29 34.37 15.00
CA GLY A 519 16.57 34.02 13.77
C GLY A 519 17.48 33.37 12.71
N PHE A 520 16.89 33.09 11.55
CA PHE A 520 17.58 32.53 10.39
C PHE A 520 17.79 33.62 9.32
N ALA A 521 19.06 33.97 9.04
CA ALA A 521 19.38 34.87 7.92
C ALA A 521 19.05 34.20 6.59
N LEU A 522 18.20 34.79 5.73
CA LEU A 522 17.90 34.18 4.42
C LEU A 522 19.06 34.33 3.42
N ASP A 523 19.79 35.44 3.51
CA ASP A 523 21.02 35.69 2.76
C ASP A 523 22.16 36.01 3.73
N PRO A 524 23.02 35.04 4.08
CA PRO A 524 24.12 35.26 5.01
C PRO A 524 25.23 36.16 4.43
N LYS A 525 25.25 36.41 3.10
CA LYS A 525 26.26 37.26 2.45
C LYS A 525 25.85 38.73 2.42
N ASN A 526 24.56 39.03 2.59
CA ASN A 526 24.08 40.41 2.64
C ASN A 526 24.25 40.99 4.04
N THR A 527 25.37 41.68 4.24
CA THR A 527 25.71 42.34 5.51
C THR A 527 25.08 43.72 5.68
N ILE A 528 24.43 44.27 4.64
CA ILE A 528 23.91 45.64 4.63
C ILE A 528 22.47 45.68 5.14
N ASN A 529 21.63 44.70 4.75
CA ASN A 529 20.27 44.57 5.24
C ASN A 529 19.87 43.08 5.35
N PRO A 530 20.41 42.34 6.33
CA PRO A 530 20.13 40.93 6.50
C PRO A 530 18.67 40.72 6.94
N VAL A 531 17.91 39.94 6.16
CA VAL A 531 16.56 39.52 6.53
C VAL A 531 16.68 38.29 7.42
N TYR A 532 16.37 38.47 8.72
CA TYR A 532 16.25 37.39 9.68
C TYR A 532 14.79 36.95 9.78
N THR A 533 14.59 35.64 9.74
CA THR A 533 13.28 35.02 9.86
C THR A 533 13.22 34.20 11.14
N HIS A 534 12.17 34.40 11.93
CA HIS A 534 11.91 33.66 13.16
C HIS A 534 10.73 32.74 12.95
N ILE A 535 10.99 31.44 12.94
CA ILE A 535 9.95 30.42 12.72
C ILE A 535 9.89 29.53 13.95
N GLN A 536 8.66 29.26 14.37
CA GLN A 536 8.33 28.19 15.30
C GLN A 536 7.15 27.42 14.70
N ALA A 537 7.31 26.11 14.57
CA ALA A 537 6.31 25.24 13.97
C ALA A 537 6.23 23.91 14.71
N ASP A 538 5.06 23.29 14.65
CA ASP A 538 4.88 21.92 15.13
C ASP A 538 5.60 20.95 14.18
N VAL A 539 6.36 20.02 14.76
CA VAL A 539 7.10 18.99 14.03
C VAL A 539 6.53 17.63 14.40
N SER A 540 6.33 16.80 13.39
CA SER A 540 5.93 15.40 13.53
C SER A 540 6.89 14.51 12.76
N GLY A 541 7.10 13.30 13.26
CA GLY A 541 7.93 12.31 12.60
C GLY A 541 7.76 10.89 13.14
N GLY A 542 8.60 10.01 12.63
CA GLY A 542 8.53 8.57 12.81
C GLY A 542 9.88 7.91 12.98
N PHE A 543 9.85 6.74 13.63
CA PHE A 543 10.95 5.78 13.59
C PHE A 543 10.67 4.74 12.51
N TYR A 544 11.68 4.41 11.71
CA TYR A 544 11.57 3.54 10.56
C TYR A 544 12.58 2.40 10.63
N GLY A 545 12.20 1.28 10.00
CA GLY A 545 13.03 0.10 9.88
C GLY A 545 13.14 -0.75 11.15
N LYS A 546 13.89 -1.84 11.03
CA LYS A 546 14.08 -2.79 12.14
C LYS A 546 14.79 -2.09 13.30
N ASN A 547 14.30 -2.26 14.53
CA ASN A 547 14.89 -1.66 15.72
C ASN A 547 15.01 -0.13 15.71
N ALA A 548 14.17 0.59 14.94
CA ALA A 548 14.20 2.05 14.84
C ALA A 548 15.57 2.61 14.42
N ILE A 549 16.28 1.93 13.52
CA ILE A 549 17.60 2.35 13.01
C ILE A 549 17.54 3.65 12.19
N GLU A 550 16.37 4.02 11.69
CA GLU A 550 16.15 5.25 10.92
C GLU A 550 15.08 6.10 11.61
N MET A 551 15.17 7.40 11.44
CA MET A 551 14.13 8.34 11.86
C MET A 551 13.99 9.46 10.84
N GLY A 552 12.84 10.11 10.84
CA GLY A 552 12.59 11.21 9.92
C GLY A 552 11.26 11.87 10.20
N GLY A 553 11.09 13.07 9.67
CA GLY A 553 9.92 13.87 9.95
C GLY A 553 9.88 15.14 9.13
N SER A 554 8.93 15.98 9.48
CA SER A 554 8.72 17.25 8.78
C SER A 554 8.01 18.27 9.64
N PHE A 555 8.16 19.53 9.26
CA PHE A 555 7.34 20.61 9.75
C PHE A 555 7.08 21.59 8.61
N SER A 556 5.96 22.29 8.69
CA SER A 556 5.65 23.39 7.79
C SER A 556 5.01 24.54 8.56
N PHE A 557 5.22 25.74 8.03
CA PHE A 557 4.72 26.99 8.57
C PHE A 557 4.16 27.81 7.41
N PRO A 558 2.83 27.89 7.23
CA PRO A 558 2.22 28.64 6.14
C PRO A 558 2.23 30.17 6.33
N GLY A 559 2.66 30.64 7.51
CA GLY A 559 2.56 32.04 7.94
C GLY A 559 1.31 32.30 8.78
N ASN A 560 1.34 33.34 9.61
CA ASN A 560 0.20 33.72 10.47
C ASN A 560 -0.67 34.77 9.75
N ALA A 561 -1.86 34.39 9.30
CA ALA A 561 -2.92 35.35 8.98
C ALA A 561 -3.74 35.63 10.25
N PRO A 562 -4.08 36.91 10.57
CA PRO A 562 -4.08 38.07 9.68
C PRO A 562 -2.96 39.12 9.91
N GLU A 563 -1.90 38.84 10.66
CA GLU A 563 -0.89 39.86 11.06
C GLU A 563 0.15 40.24 9.98
N GLY A 564 -0.04 39.85 8.71
CA GLY A 564 0.84 40.32 7.61
C GLY A 564 2.27 39.75 7.64
N LYS A 565 2.53 38.73 8.46
CA LYS A 565 3.79 38.00 8.52
C LYS A 565 3.99 37.15 7.26
N GLN A 566 5.03 37.45 6.48
CA GLN A 566 5.36 36.75 5.23
C GLN A 566 6.25 35.52 5.46
N GLU A 567 6.63 35.22 6.70
CA GLU A 567 7.45 34.06 7.04
C GLU A 567 6.72 32.77 6.68
N LYS A 568 7.35 31.94 5.86
CA LYS A 568 6.89 30.61 5.48
C LYS A 568 8.03 29.63 5.49
N ALA A 569 7.76 28.38 5.84
CA ALA A 569 8.75 27.32 5.70
C ALA A 569 8.13 25.94 5.46
N SER A 570 8.85 25.11 4.74
CA SER A 570 8.62 23.67 4.64
C SER A 570 9.95 22.94 4.76
N VAL A 571 9.99 21.92 5.61
CA VAL A 571 11.19 21.14 5.89
C VAL A 571 10.85 19.66 6.02
N VAL A 572 11.63 18.82 5.36
CA VAL A 572 11.64 17.36 5.54
C VAL A 572 13.05 16.89 5.88
N PHE A 573 13.17 15.95 6.81
CA PHE A 573 14.46 15.44 7.27
C PHE A 573 14.45 13.93 7.48
N GLY A 574 15.62 13.32 7.38
CA GLY A 574 15.85 11.91 7.65
C GLY A 574 17.25 11.69 8.21
N ALA A 575 17.38 10.73 9.13
CA ALA A 575 18.61 10.42 9.84
C ALA A 575 18.71 8.93 10.19
N LYS A 576 19.94 8.44 10.27
CA LYS A 576 20.28 7.06 10.61
C LYS A 576 20.98 7.00 11.97
N ARG A 577 20.66 5.99 12.77
CA ARG A 577 21.31 5.75 14.06
C ARG A 577 22.80 5.45 13.86
N GLN A 578 23.61 5.95 14.77
CA GLN A 578 25.06 5.81 14.77
C GLN A 578 25.50 4.81 15.85
N GLN A 579 26.67 4.20 15.63
CA GLN A 579 27.39 3.38 16.60
C GLN A 579 28.70 4.04 17.05
#